data_AF-A0A1H9AXA8-F1
#
_entry.id   AF-A0A1H9AXA8-F1
#
_cell.length_a   1.000
_cell.length_b   1.000
_cell.length_c   1.000
_cell.angle_alpha   90.00
_cell.angle_beta   90.00
_cell.angle_gamma   90.00
#
_symmetry.space_group_name_H-M   'P 1'
#
loop_
_entity.id
_entity.type
_entity.pdbx_description
1 polymer ?
#
loop_
_entity_poly.entity_id
_entity_poly.type
_entity_poly.pdbx_seq_one_letter_code
_entity_poly.pdbx_strand_id
1 'polypeptide(L)'
;MNGLYIRFGKIPENEKSKIGNGIVGDGYKCIGYEEGVSVWNAIKLSDGYHLVAPLHANSCTHGDFSSSAFPDDCCGCDKNTKIFVVTGDEVGKGADNEPLLRNVKILKELPYDYFRMETK
;
A
#
# COMPACT_ATOMS: atom_id res chain seq x y z
N MET A 1 8.57 17.35 -4.32
CA MET A 1 8.33 16.57 -5.56
C MET A 1 7.03 15.82 -5.36
N ASN A 2 6.07 15.93 -6.28
CA ASN A 2 4.85 15.12 -6.19
C ASN A 2 5.21 13.70 -6.65
N GLY A 3 5.43 12.81 -5.68
CA GLY A 3 5.71 11.39 -5.95
C GLY A 3 4.52 10.69 -6.61
N LEU A 4 4.82 9.59 -7.29
CA LEU A 4 3.82 8.65 -7.80
C LEU A 4 3.76 7.47 -6.83
N TYR A 5 2.56 7.10 -6.41
CA TYR A 5 2.36 6.11 -5.37
C TYR A 5 1.35 5.06 -5.79
N ILE A 6 1.44 3.87 -5.19
CA ILE A 6 0.46 2.80 -5.31
C ILE A 6 -0.25 2.60 -3.98
N ARG A 7 -1.59 2.61 -4.02
CA ARG A 7 -2.45 2.25 -2.89
C ARG A 7 -3.16 0.94 -3.18
N PHE A 8 -2.99 -0.03 -2.28
CA PHE A 8 -3.81 -1.24 -2.24
C PHE A 8 -5.02 -1.00 -1.33
N GLY A 9 -6.20 -1.39 -1.80
CA GLY A 9 -7.47 -1.19 -1.10
C GLY A 9 -8.02 0.23 -1.23
N LYS A 10 -9.25 0.41 -0.76
CA LYS A 10 -9.95 1.70 -0.81
C LYS A 10 -9.22 2.77 0.01
N ILE A 11 -9.32 4.01 -0.45
CA ILE A 11 -8.90 5.19 0.32
C ILE A 11 -9.96 5.45 1.41
N PRO A 12 -9.57 5.50 2.70
CA PRO A 12 -10.50 5.83 3.78
C PRO A 12 -11.05 7.26 3.64
N GLU A 13 -12.31 7.49 3.98
CA GLU A 13 -12.95 8.82 3.90
C GLU A 13 -12.25 9.88 4.78
N ASN A 14 -11.65 9.46 5.89
CA ASN A 14 -10.90 10.31 6.81
C ASN A 14 -9.41 10.46 6.44
N GLU A 15 -8.99 9.87 5.32
CA GLU A 15 -7.61 9.82 4.83
C GLU A 15 -6.58 9.35 5.87
N LYS A 16 -6.95 8.38 6.70
CA LYS A 16 -6.04 7.77 7.67
C LYS A 16 -6.09 6.24 7.56
N SER A 17 -4.93 5.61 7.32
CA SER A 17 -4.81 4.16 7.38
C SER A 17 -4.97 3.66 8.82
N LYS A 18 -5.47 2.44 9.00
CA LYS A 18 -5.56 1.80 10.32
C LYS A 18 -4.20 1.23 10.71
N ILE A 19 -3.84 1.38 11.98
CA ILE A 19 -2.71 0.68 12.59
C ILE A 19 -3.24 -0.58 13.23
N GLY A 20 -2.73 -1.72 12.80
CA GLY A 20 -3.10 -3.03 13.31
C GLY A 20 -2.11 -3.54 14.35
N ASN A 21 -2.57 -4.40 15.26
CA ASN A 21 -1.70 -5.21 16.12
C ASN A 21 -2.12 -6.67 16.03
N GLY A 22 -1.66 -7.32 14.97
CA GLY A 22 -1.94 -8.72 14.68
C GLY A 22 -3.41 -9.03 14.36
N ILE A 23 -3.64 -10.32 14.11
CA ILE A 23 -4.96 -10.91 13.89
C ILE A 23 -5.54 -11.34 15.25
N VAL A 24 -6.78 -10.95 15.53
CA VAL A 24 -7.55 -11.36 16.70
C VAL A 24 -8.86 -11.97 16.20
N GLY A 25 -9.00 -13.30 16.34
CA GLY A 25 -10.09 -14.04 15.70
C GLY A 25 -9.95 -14.03 14.18
N ASP A 26 -11.04 -13.76 13.45
CA ASP A 26 -11.02 -13.68 11.98
C ASP A 26 -10.70 -12.26 11.46
N GLY A 27 -10.20 -11.36 12.30
CA GLY A 27 -10.04 -9.94 11.96
C GLY A 27 -8.79 -9.27 12.52
N TYR A 28 -8.39 -8.17 11.90
CA TYR A 28 -7.26 -7.35 12.35
C TYR A 28 -7.68 -6.49 13.55
N LYS A 29 -6.93 -6.53 14.65
CA LYS A 29 -7.18 -5.63 15.79
C LYS A 29 -6.65 -4.24 15.46
N CYS A 30 -7.55 -3.31 15.15
CA CYS A 30 -7.22 -1.90 14.99
C CYS A 30 -6.86 -1.29 16.36
N ILE A 31 -5.64 -0.81 16.51
CA ILE A 31 -5.14 -0.17 17.74
C ILE A 31 -4.92 1.34 17.58
N GLY A 32 -5.05 1.86 16.37
CA GLY A 32 -4.90 3.29 16.08
C GLY A 32 -5.09 3.61 14.62
N TYR A 33 -4.74 4.84 14.26
CA TYR A 33 -4.76 5.35 12.90
C TYR A 33 -3.45 6.07 12.62
N GLU A 34 -2.95 5.89 11.40
CA GLU A 34 -1.83 6.64 10.86
C GLU A 34 -2.24 8.10 10.64
N GLU A 35 -1.25 8.99 10.51
CA GLU A 35 -1.51 10.41 10.23
C GLU A 35 -1.87 10.70 8.77
N GLY A 36 -1.82 9.69 7.90
CA GLY A 36 -2.24 9.75 6.50
C GLY A 36 -2.59 8.38 5.93
N VAL A 37 -2.85 8.33 4.62
CA VAL A 37 -3.07 7.10 3.87
C VAL A 37 -1.71 6.49 3.54
N SER A 38 -1.49 5.27 4.06
CA SER A 38 -0.30 4.45 3.77
C SER A 38 -0.29 3.99 2.31
N VAL A 39 0.83 4.24 1.62
CA VAL A 39 1.03 3.94 0.20
C VAL A 39 2.45 3.42 -0.05
N TRP A 40 2.65 2.77 -1.18
CA TRP A 40 3.98 2.42 -1.68
C TRP A 40 4.50 3.48 -2.63
N ASN A 41 5.79 3.81 -2.54
CA ASN A 41 6.46 4.55 -3.60
C ASN A 41 6.39 3.75 -4.90
N ALA A 42 6.25 4.44 -6.03
CA ALA A 42 6.32 3.79 -7.33
C ALA A 42 7.01 4.65 -8.38
N ILE A 43 7.63 3.98 -9.33
CA ILE A 43 8.18 4.58 -10.54
C ILE A 43 7.43 4.06 -11.75
N LYS A 44 7.29 4.89 -12.78
CA LYS A 44 6.74 4.48 -14.08
C LYS A 44 7.87 4.25 -15.06
N LEU A 45 8.06 3.00 -15.45
CA LEU A 45 8.98 2.56 -16.51
C LEU A 45 8.20 2.29 -17.80
N SER A 46 8.90 1.89 -18.86
CA SER A 46 8.29 1.63 -20.19
C SER A 46 7.29 0.48 -20.19
N ASP A 47 7.49 -0.50 -19.32
CA ASP A 47 6.67 -1.70 -19.17
C ASP A 47 5.57 -1.56 -18.10
N GLY A 48 5.63 -0.52 -17.25
CA GLY A 48 4.60 -0.34 -16.24
C GLY A 48 4.98 0.47 -15.02
N TYR A 49 4.13 0.39 -14.00
CA TYR A 49 4.40 0.89 -12.66
C TYR A 49 5.15 -0.19 -11.88
N HIS A 50 6.19 0.22 -11.16
CA HIS A 50 6.98 -0.67 -10.32
C HIS A 50 7.02 -0.12 -8.90
N LEU A 51 6.77 -0.97 -7.91
CA LEU A 51 6.87 -0.60 -6.50
C LEU A 51 8.33 -0.36 -6.12
N VAL A 52 8.56 0.64 -5.30
CA VAL A 52 9.88 0.93 -4.72
C VAL A 52 9.80 0.67 -3.23
N ALA A 53 10.56 -0.31 -2.77
CA ALA A 53 10.66 -0.61 -1.34
C ALA A 53 11.24 0.60 -0.58
N PRO A 54 10.70 0.93 0.61
CA PRO A 54 11.23 2.02 1.41
C PRO A 54 12.66 1.71 1.88
N LEU A 55 13.50 2.76 1.91
CA LEU A 55 14.84 2.67 2.48
C LEU A 55 14.71 2.36 3.98
N HIS A 56 15.50 1.42 4.51
CA HIS A 56 15.37 0.93 5.89
C HIS A 56 14.03 0.23 6.21
N ALA A 57 13.47 -0.51 5.25
CA ALA A 57 12.38 -1.45 5.49
C ALA A 57 12.68 -2.36 6.70
N ASN A 58 11.70 -2.51 7.60
CA ASN A 58 11.78 -3.48 8.69
C ASN A 58 11.32 -4.86 8.18
N SER A 59 11.37 -5.90 9.02
CA SER A 59 10.96 -7.26 8.63
C SER A 59 9.47 -7.37 8.24
N CYS A 60 8.60 -6.57 8.87
CA CYS A 60 7.19 -6.47 8.51
C CYS A 60 7.05 -5.80 7.15
N THR A 61 7.71 -4.66 6.92
CA THR A 61 7.75 -3.99 5.61
C THR A 61 8.22 -4.92 4.49
N HIS A 62 9.22 -5.78 4.77
CA HIS A 62 9.69 -6.75 3.79
C HIS A 62 8.64 -7.84 3.51
N GLY A 63 8.02 -8.37 4.57
CA GLY A 63 6.90 -9.30 4.47
C GLY A 63 5.77 -8.71 3.63
N ASP A 64 5.32 -7.50 3.97
CA ASP A 64 4.25 -6.76 3.31
C ASP A 64 4.61 -6.38 1.87
N PHE A 65 5.86 -6.00 1.58
CA PHE A 65 6.29 -5.70 0.21
C PHE A 65 6.30 -6.97 -0.65
N SER A 66 6.77 -8.07 -0.07
CA SER A 66 6.77 -9.37 -0.75
C SER A 66 5.34 -9.88 -0.95
N SER A 67 4.45 -9.77 0.05
CA SER A 67 3.06 -10.22 -0.02
C SER A 67 2.14 -9.27 -0.78
N SER A 68 2.44 -7.96 -0.85
CA SER A 68 1.71 -7.03 -1.72
C SER A 68 1.93 -7.36 -3.21
N ALA A 69 3.01 -8.08 -3.55
CA ALA A 69 3.21 -8.71 -4.85
C ALA A 69 2.51 -10.08 -4.99
N PHE A 70 2.09 -10.69 -3.89
CA PHE A 70 1.37 -11.97 -3.81
C PHE A 70 0.06 -11.79 -3.03
N PRO A 71 -1.00 -11.30 -3.68
CA PRO A 71 -2.22 -10.84 -3.02
C PRO A 71 -3.07 -11.96 -2.37
N ASP A 72 -2.50 -13.14 -2.13
CA ASP A 72 -3.17 -14.25 -1.49
C ASP A 72 -2.64 -14.57 -0.07
N ASP A 73 -1.54 -13.96 0.44
CA ASP A 73 -0.89 -14.52 1.66
C ASP A 73 -0.53 -13.60 2.83
N CYS A 74 -0.50 -12.27 2.72
CA CYS A 74 -0.37 -11.40 3.90
C CYS A 74 -0.85 -9.99 3.57
N CYS A 75 -1.58 -9.36 4.51
CA CYS A 75 -2.11 -7.99 4.47
C CYS A 75 -3.56 -7.80 3.99
N GLY A 76 -4.34 -8.88 3.84
CA GLY A 76 -5.78 -8.76 3.57
C GLY A 76 -6.12 -8.19 2.20
N CYS A 77 -5.17 -8.27 1.27
CA CYS A 77 -5.47 -8.17 -0.15
C CYS A 77 -6.11 -9.50 -0.58
N ASP A 78 -7.11 -9.41 -1.45
CA ASP A 78 -7.80 -10.53 -2.09
C ASP A 78 -8.16 -10.11 -3.52
N LYS A 79 -8.76 -11.01 -4.32
CA LYS A 79 -9.21 -10.70 -5.70
C LYS A 79 -10.16 -9.50 -5.84
N ASN A 80 -10.75 -9.01 -4.76
CA ASN A 80 -11.63 -7.86 -4.74
C ASN A 80 -10.88 -6.57 -4.34
N THR A 81 -9.61 -6.68 -3.98
CA THR A 81 -8.77 -5.56 -3.58
C THR A 81 -8.43 -4.71 -4.79
N LYS A 82 -8.93 -3.47 -4.76
CA LYS A 82 -8.64 -2.47 -5.78
C LYS A 82 -7.21 -1.96 -5.62
N ILE A 83 -6.57 -1.71 -6.75
CA ILE A 83 -5.21 -1.18 -6.80
C ILE A 83 -5.27 0.18 -7.51
N PHE A 84 -4.70 1.21 -6.90
CA PHE A 84 -4.76 2.57 -7.42
C PHE A 84 -3.38 3.18 -7.57
N VAL A 85 -3.14 3.86 -8.69
CA VAL A 85 -2.10 4.88 -8.81
C VAL A 85 -2.66 6.15 -8.20
N VAL A 86 -1.95 6.71 -7.22
CA VAL A 86 -2.38 7.89 -6.47
C VAL A 86 -1.28 8.94 -6.37
N THR A 87 -1.69 10.15 -6.04
CA THR A 87 -0.80 11.25 -5.63
C THR A 87 -1.41 11.96 -4.42
N GLY A 88 -0.62 12.78 -3.73
CA GLY A 88 -1.04 13.52 -2.54
C GLY A 88 0.13 14.24 -1.89
N ASP A 89 -0.14 14.86 -0.76
CA ASP A 89 0.85 15.57 0.04
C ASP A 89 1.44 14.61 1.08
N GLU A 90 2.76 14.42 1.07
CA GLU A 90 3.43 13.56 2.06
C GLU A 90 3.41 14.23 3.43
N VAL A 91 2.87 13.53 4.42
CA VAL A 91 2.74 14.01 5.81
C VAL A 91 3.62 13.28 6.81
N GLY A 92 4.38 12.28 6.35
CA GLY A 92 5.29 11.51 7.18
C GLY A 92 5.45 10.07 6.71
N LYS A 93 5.91 9.22 7.63
CA LYS A 93 6.07 7.79 7.43
C LYS A 93 5.17 7.02 8.39
N GLY A 94 4.63 5.89 7.93
CA GLY A 94 3.85 4.95 8.73
C GLY A 94 4.72 4.08 9.61
N ALA A 95 4.07 3.19 10.37
CA ALA A 95 4.75 2.23 11.24
C ALA A 95 5.78 1.35 10.49
N ASP A 96 5.55 1.08 9.21
CA ASP A 96 6.41 0.25 8.36
C ASP A 96 7.31 1.08 7.42
N ASN A 97 7.52 2.36 7.78
CA ASN A 97 8.37 3.32 7.09
C ASN A 97 7.95 3.64 5.65
N GLU A 98 6.73 3.26 5.27
CA GLU A 98 6.09 3.62 4.03
C GLU A 98 5.56 5.06 4.06
N PRO A 99 5.51 5.78 2.93
CA PRO A 99 4.95 7.13 2.88
C PRO A 99 3.49 7.18 3.33
N LEU A 100 3.15 8.24 4.08
CA LEU A 100 1.78 8.61 4.40
C LEU A 100 1.37 9.84 3.61
N LEU A 101 0.20 9.79 2.96
CA LEU A 101 -0.33 10.89 2.17
C LEU A 101 -1.61 11.51 2.76
N ARG A 102 -1.81 12.79 2.51
CA ARG A 102 -3.09 13.51 2.62
C ARG A 102 -3.49 14.11 1.28
N ASN A 103 -4.75 14.54 1.18
CA ASN A 103 -5.34 15.10 -0.04
C ASN A 103 -5.15 14.14 -1.23
N VAL A 104 -5.43 12.86 -0.99
CA VAL A 104 -5.13 11.76 -1.90
C VAL A 104 -6.04 11.85 -3.11
N LYS A 105 -5.43 11.82 -4.30
CA LYS A 105 -6.13 11.80 -5.58
C LYS A 105 -5.83 10.51 -6.31
N ILE A 106 -6.87 9.80 -6.71
CA ILE A 106 -6.75 8.64 -7.60
C ILE A 106 -6.47 9.15 -9.01
N LEU A 107 -5.36 8.72 -9.58
CA LEU A 107 -4.96 9.00 -10.95
C LEU A 107 -5.43 7.89 -11.89
N LYS A 108 -5.37 6.63 -11.43
CA LYS A 108 -5.73 5.46 -12.23
C LYS A 108 -6.06 4.26 -11.35
N GLU A 109 -7.06 3.45 -11.71
CA GLU A 109 -7.26 2.10 -11.17
C GLU A 109 -6.50 1.08 -12.04
N LEU A 110 -5.77 0.16 -11.40
CA LEU A 110 -5.03 -0.92 -12.04
C LEU A 110 -5.79 -2.24 -11.89
N PRO A 111 -5.66 -3.17 -12.84
CA PRO A 111 -6.27 -4.50 -12.70
C PRO A 111 -5.61 -5.25 -11.53
N TYR A 112 -6.36 -6.15 -10.90
CA TYR A 112 -5.92 -6.88 -9.71
C TYR A 112 -4.63 -7.70 -9.92
N ASP A 113 -4.45 -8.25 -11.11
CA ASP A 113 -3.31 -9.08 -11.49
C ASP A 113 -2.07 -8.29 -11.96
N TYR A 114 -2.11 -6.95 -11.92
CA TYR A 114 -1.05 -6.10 -12.47
C TYR A 114 0.35 -6.40 -11.90
N PHE A 115 0.44 -6.74 -10.61
CA PHE A 115 1.70 -7.01 -9.91
C PHE A 115 1.96 -8.51 -9.65
N ARG A 116 1.09 -9.42 -10.14
CA ARG A 116 1.30 -10.86 -9.95
C ARG A 116 2.48 -11.31 -10.82
N MET A 117 3.52 -11.87 -10.22
CA MET A 117 4.59 -12.53 -10.98
C MET A 117 4.01 -13.78 -11.67
N GLU A 118 4.09 -13.84 -13.00
CA GLU A 118 3.88 -15.10 -13.72
C GLU A 118 5.02 -16.06 -13.32
N THR A 119 4.77 -16.93 -12.34
CA THR A 119 5.59 -18.12 -12.16
C THR A 119 5.27 -19.05 -13.32
N LYS A 120 6.13 -19.07 -14.33
CA LYS A 120 6.20 -20.17 -15.29
C LYS A 120 6.86 -21.38 -14.67
#